data_AF-A0A9D1QI86-F1
#
_entry.id   AF-A0A9D1QI86-F1
#
_cell.length_a   1.000
_cell.length_b   1.000
_cell.length_c   1.000
_cell.angle_alpha   90.00
_cell.angle_beta   90.00
_cell.angle_gamma   90.00
#
_symmetry.space_group_name_H-M   'P 1'
#
loop_
_entity.id
_entity.type
_entity.pdbx_description
1 polymer ?
#
loop_
_entity_poly.entity_id
_entity_poly.type
_entity_poly.pdbx_seq_one_letter_code
_entity_poly.pdbx_strand_id
1 'polypeptide(L)'
;MSLKKYLLAGGLSTVLLLGACGGADSGEEDAGGENTEEAGTDEENQDISYSGQYGDFNVAEFSQTTIEAPEGEEAEDGEEAGPAEAAVIEFEFTNNSDVATSPQEAFSLDLAVRQMDGEAEVPLENLTMDLPEDFEKSDEAGAAAEMVEPGESSTAVVAYGPLDPELETVLQSRENPMAEEDSESLDHTIELEESGETEE
;
A
#
# COMPACT_ATOMS: atom_id res chain seq x y z
N MET A 1 8.24 62.36 -9.74
CA MET A 1 9.13 62.20 -10.91
C MET A 1 9.10 60.75 -11.33
N SER A 2 8.86 60.55 -12.63
CA SER A 2 9.17 59.43 -13.53
C SER A 2 9.04 57.96 -13.09
N LEU A 3 8.12 57.31 -13.79
CA LEU A 3 7.97 55.88 -14.04
C LEU A 3 9.22 55.28 -14.74
N LYS A 4 9.39 53.96 -14.60
CA LYS A 4 9.85 53.09 -15.69
C LYS A 4 9.26 51.67 -15.53
N LYS A 5 8.33 51.37 -16.43
CA LYS A 5 7.80 50.04 -16.76
C LYS A 5 8.86 49.32 -17.60
N TYR A 6 9.09 48.03 -17.34
CA TYR A 6 9.73 47.14 -18.31
C TYR A 6 8.65 46.25 -18.93
N LEU A 7 8.51 46.43 -20.25
CA LEU A 7 7.51 45.86 -21.13
C LEU A 7 8.31 45.21 -22.27
N LEU A 8 8.23 43.88 -22.38
CA LEU A 8 8.78 43.02 -23.44
C LEU A 8 7.82 41.82 -23.45
N ALA A 9 6.79 41.68 -24.28
CA ALA A 9 6.55 41.91 -25.70
C ALA A 9 7.44 41.07 -26.63
N GLY A 10 6.85 39.98 -27.15
CA GLY A 10 7.28 39.23 -28.35
C GLY A 10 7.45 37.73 -28.07
N GLY A 11 6.82 36.78 -28.77
CA GLY A 11 5.95 36.86 -29.93
C GLY A 11 5.42 35.46 -30.31
N LEU A 12 4.23 35.45 -30.91
CA LEU A 12 3.55 34.35 -31.60
C LEU A 12 4.47 33.68 -32.65
N SER A 13 4.45 32.34 -32.80
CA SER A 13 4.00 31.68 -34.05
C SER A 13 4.12 30.14 -34.00
N THR A 14 3.03 29.50 -34.43
CA THR A 14 2.84 28.08 -34.78
C THR A 14 3.66 27.65 -36.01
N VAL A 15 4.14 26.39 -36.03
CA VAL A 15 4.37 25.61 -37.26
C VAL A 15 3.98 24.14 -37.03
N LEU A 16 2.84 23.75 -37.60
CA LEU A 16 2.48 22.37 -37.95
C LEU A 16 3.18 22.02 -39.26
N LEU A 17 3.92 20.92 -39.32
CA LEU A 17 4.42 20.33 -40.57
C LEU A 17 4.13 18.83 -40.57
N LEU A 18 3.04 18.46 -41.24
CA LEU A 18 2.80 17.12 -41.77
C LEU A 18 3.86 16.81 -42.85
N GLY A 19 4.56 15.70 -42.70
CA GLY A 19 5.35 15.07 -43.75
C GLY A 19 4.81 13.66 -44.05
N ALA A 20 4.03 13.52 -45.12
CA ALA A 20 3.65 12.26 -45.72
C ALA A 20 4.61 11.92 -46.87
N CYS A 21 5.24 10.73 -46.84
CA CYS A 21 5.80 10.00 -47.98
C CYS A 21 6.38 8.68 -47.43
N GLY A 22 6.05 7.46 -47.86
CA GLY A 22 5.25 6.95 -48.97
C GLY A 22 5.62 5.47 -49.16
N GLY A 23 4.69 4.63 -49.62
CA GLY A 23 4.99 3.28 -50.09
C GLY A 23 3.87 2.26 -49.83
N ALA A 24 3.01 2.07 -50.83
CA ALA A 24 1.96 1.05 -50.86
C ALA A 24 2.49 -0.29 -51.38
N ASP A 25 2.02 -1.40 -50.81
CA ASP A 25 1.89 -2.70 -51.50
C ASP A 25 0.65 -3.44 -50.95
N SER A 26 -0.17 -3.96 -51.85
CA SER A 26 -1.45 -4.61 -51.59
C SER A 26 -1.29 -6.14 -51.64
N GLY A 27 -1.90 -6.88 -50.71
CA GLY A 27 -2.00 -8.33 -50.76
C GLY A 27 -2.93 -8.89 -49.69
N GLU A 28 -3.75 -9.86 -50.07
CA GLU A 28 -5.04 -10.26 -49.50
C GLU A 28 -4.98 -11.56 -48.66
N GLU A 29 -6.10 -11.89 -47.99
CA GLU A 29 -6.57 -13.23 -47.50
C GLU A 29 -6.47 -13.58 -46.00
N ASP A 30 -7.62 -13.39 -45.33
CA ASP A 30 -8.50 -14.41 -44.69
C ASP A 30 -8.01 -15.37 -43.57
N ALA A 31 -8.94 -15.52 -42.61
CA ALA A 31 -9.15 -16.62 -41.66
C ALA A 31 -8.27 -16.72 -40.40
N GLY A 32 -8.96 -16.83 -39.26
CA GLY A 32 -8.45 -17.54 -38.09
C GLY A 32 -8.79 -16.86 -36.77
N GLY A 33 -10.02 -17.06 -36.30
CA GLY A 33 -10.30 -16.93 -34.88
C GLY A 33 -9.59 -18.03 -34.10
N GLU A 34 -9.16 -17.68 -32.89
CA GLU A 34 -8.98 -18.46 -31.66
C GLU A 34 -8.06 -17.61 -30.78
N ASN A 35 -8.65 -16.94 -29.78
CA ASN A 35 -8.67 -17.44 -28.41
C ASN A 35 -7.32 -17.22 -27.73
N THR A 36 -7.21 -16.09 -27.02
CA THR A 36 -6.75 -16.10 -25.63
C THR A 36 -7.41 -14.91 -24.97
N GLU A 37 -8.52 -15.21 -24.31
CA GLU A 37 -8.93 -14.51 -23.11
C GLU A 37 -7.73 -14.61 -22.15
N GLU A 38 -6.92 -13.56 -22.07
CA GLU A 38 -6.17 -13.32 -20.83
C GLU A 38 -7.21 -12.81 -19.84
N ALA A 39 -7.94 -13.76 -19.26
CA ALA A 39 -8.46 -13.61 -17.91
C ALA A 39 -7.22 -13.51 -17.01
N GLY A 40 -6.63 -12.32 -16.98
CA GLY A 40 -5.83 -11.90 -15.85
C GLY A 40 -6.74 -11.99 -14.64
N THR A 41 -6.28 -12.70 -13.63
CA THR A 41 -6.83 -12.71 -12.29
C THR A 41 -7.35 -11.31 -11.97
N ASP A 42 -8.64 -11.21 -11.65
CA ASP A 42 -9.22 -10.03 -11.03
C ASP A 42 -8.67 -10.01 -9.59
N GLU A 43 -7.36 -9.71 -9.47
CA GLU A 43 -6.82 -9.14 -8.24
C GLU A 43 -7.42 -7.75 -8.21
N GLU A 44 -8.51 -7.60 -7.45
CA GLU A 44 -9.12 -6.32 -7.15
C GLU A 44 -8.03 -5.43 -6.54
N ASN A 45 -7.31 -4.68 -7.39
CA ASN A 45 -6.39 -3.63 -6.97
C ASN A 45 -7.24 -2.61 -6.21
N GLN A 46 -7.21 -2.70 -4.88
CA GLN A 46 -7.87 -1.74 -4.01
C GLN A 46 -7.12 -0.41 -4.20
N ASP A 47 -7.74 0.57 -4.88
CA ASP A 47 -7.17 1.90 -5.10
C ASP A 47 -7.13 2.70 -3.77
N ILE A 48 -6.28 2.29 -2.82
CA ILE A 48 -6.08 2.97 -1.55
C ILE A 48 -4.72 3.67 -1.59
N SER A 49 -4.77 4.99 -1.74
CA SER A 49 -3.60 5.85 -1.69
C SER A 49 -3.71 6.81 -0.52
N TYR A 50 -2.61 6.99 0.20
CA TYR A 50 -2.51 7.94 1.30
C TYR A 50 -1.18 8.70 1.24
N SER A 51 -1.26 10.03 1.25
CA SER A 51 -0.09 10.92 1.31
C SER A 51 0.08 11.44 2.73
N GLY A 52 1.01 10.83 3.46
CA GLY A 52 1.39 11.18 4.82
C GLY A 52 2.57 12.15 4.90
N GLN A 53 3.00 12.44 6.13
CA GLN A 53 4.17 13.29 6.37
C GLN A 53 5.48 12.57 6.07
N TYR A 54 5.54 11.27 6.37
CA TYR A 54 6.73 10.44 6.26
C TYR A 54 6.78 9.67 4.94
N GLY A 55 5.62 9.42 4.30
CA GLY A 55 5.61 8.96 2.92
C GLY A 55 4.25 8.95 2.24
N ASP A 56 4.30 8.63 0.95
CA ASP A 56 3.14 8.23 0.18
C ASP A 56 3.03 6.71 0.21
N PHE A 57 1.81 6.21 0.44
CA PHE A 57 1.49 4.80 0.54
C PHE A 57 0.42 4.47 -0.49
N ASN A 58 0.70 3.51 -1.37
CA ASN A 58 -0.29 2.94 -2.29
C ASN A 58 -0.45 1.46 -1.93
N VAL A 59 -1.57 1.10 -1.30
CA VAL A 59 -1.83 -0.29 -0.94
C VAL A 59 -2.13 -1.08 -2.21
N ALA A 60 -1.43 -2.20 -2.36
CA ALA A 60 -1.61 -3.12 -3.48
C ALA A 60 -2.57 -4.25 -3.11
N GLU A 61 -2.43 -4.81 -1.89
CA GLU A 61 -3.19 -5.99 -1.47
C GLU A 61 -3.38 -6.02 0.05
N PHE A 62 -4.54 -6.52 0.47
CA PHE A 62 -4.77 -7.04 1.81
C PHE A 62 -4.87 -8.56 1.76
N SER A 63 -4.18 -9.22 2.68
CA SER A 63 -4.29 -10.67 2.88
C SER A 63 -4.24 -11.02 4.36
N GLN A 64 -4.42 -12.28 4.69
CA GLN A 64 -4.37 -12.79 6.05
C GLN A 64 -3.39 -13.96 6.12
N THR A 65 -2.71 -14.08 7.26
CA THR A 65 -1.83 -15.22 7.52
C THR A 65 -1.87 -15.65 8.97
N THR A 66 -1.46 -16.89 9.22
CA THR A 66 -1.31 -17.44 10.56
C THR A 66 0.16 -17.43 10.94
N ILE A 67 0.49 -16.79 12.06
CA ILE A 67 1.84 -16.72 12.62
C ILE A 67 1.90 -17.67 13.82
N GLU A 68 2.87 -18.58 13.81
CA GLU A 68 3.12 -19.44 14.97
C GLU A 68 3.71 -18.62 16.11
N ALA A 69 3.24 -18.84 17.33
CA ALA A 69 3.89 -18.25 18.49
C ALA A 69 5.32 -18.79 18.63
N PRO A 70 6.30 -17.94 18.98
CA PRO A 70 7.66 -18.40 19.19
C PRO A 70 7.72 -19.37 20.38
N GLU A 71 8.52 -20.44 20.23
CA GLU A 71 8.61 -21.50 21.23
C GLU A 71 8.99 -20.94 22.61
N GLY A 72 8.12 -21.16 23.60
CA GLY A 72 8.35 -20.77 24.99
C GLY A 72 7.83 -19.39 25.37
N GLU A 73 7.08 -18.71 24.50
CA GLU A 73 6.21 -17.60 24.93
C GLU A 73 4.98 -18.12 25.67
N GLU A 74 4.71 -17.51 26.82
CA GLU A 74 3.54 -17.77 27.63
C GLU A 74 2.53 -16.63 27.36
N ALA A 75 1.30 -16.99 27.00
CA ALA A 75 0.18 -16.07 26.99
C ALA A 75 -0.04 -15.46 28.39
N GLU A 76 -0.79 -14.36 28.50
CA GLU A 76 -0.97 -13.64 29.77
C GLU A 76 -1.56 -14.48 30.92
N ASP A 77 -2.24 -15.61 30.62
CA ASP A 77 -2.76 -16.56 31.63
C ASP A 77 -1.74 -17.65 32.05
N GLY A 78 -0.52 -17.65 31.47
CA GLY A 78 0.52 -18.65 31.72
C GLY A 78 0.35 -19.95 30.93
N GLU A 79 -0.46 -19.93 29.88
CA GLU A 79 -0.59 -21.00 28.89
C GLU A 79 0.39 -20.78 27.72
N GLU A 80 0.77 -21.85 27.00
CA GLU A 80 1.57 -21.71 25.79
C GLU A 80 0.80 -20.85 24.77
N ALA A 81 1.43 -19.78 24.27
CA ALA A 81 0.80 -18.93 23.27
C ALA A 81 0.50 -19.78 22.01
N GLY A 82 -0.76 -19.74 21.57
CA GLY A 82 -1.19 -20.41 20.35
C GLY A 82 -0.86 -19.59 19.10
N PRO A 83 -1.07 -20.14 17.90
CA PRO A 83 -0.93 -19.38 16.67
C PRO A 83 -1.87 -18.17 16.65
N ALA A 84 -1.40 -17.09 16.05
CA ALA A 84 -2.12 -15.83 15.92
C ALA A 84 -2.47 -15.56 14.45
N GLU A 85 -3.66 -15.04 14.20
CA GLU A 85 -4.01 -14.52 12.87
C GLU A 85 -3.52 -13.08 12.72
N ALA A 86 -2.99 -12.73 11.56
CA ALA A 86 -2.47 -11.39 11.27
C ALA A 86 -2.96 -10.90 9.91
N ALA A 87 -3.33 -9.62 9.86
CA ALA A 87 -3.61 -8.90 8.62
C ALA A 87 -2.28 -8.52 7.97
N VAL A 88 -2.12 -8.85 6.69
CA VAL A 88 -0.95 -8.55 5.88
C VAL A 88 -1.32 -7.48 4.86
N ILE A 89 -0.48 -6.46 4.75
CA ILE A 89 -0.70 -5.32 3.86
C ILE A 89 0.53 -5.18 2.96
N GLU A 90 0.36 -5.38 1.66
CA GLU A 90 1.36 -5.02 0.67
C GLU A 90 1.11 -3.61 0.17
N PHE A 91 2.16 -2.80 0.08
CA PHE A 91 2.06 -1.43 -0.40
C PHE A 91 3.35 -0.97 -1.09
N GLU A 92 3.20 -0.04 -2.03
CA GLU A 92 4.29 0.79 -2.53
C GLU A 92 4.45 2.01 -1.62
N PHE A 93 5.65 2.19 -1.10
CA PHE A 93 6.05 3.34 -0.28
C PHE A 93 6.93 4.29 -1.08
N THR A 94 6.69 5.59 -0.98
CA THR A 94 7.63 6.64 -1.42
C THR A 94 8.00 7.53 -0.24
N ASN A 95 9.30 7.70 0.01
CA ASN A 95 9.78 8.46 1.16
C ASN A 95 9.65 9.97 0.94
N ASN A 96 8.77 10.63 1.69
CA ASN A 96 8.56 12.08 1.66
C ASN A 96 9.39 12.86 2.69
N SER A 97 10.08 12.15 3.59
CA SER A 97 10.89 12.77 4.63
C SER A 97 12.24 13.27 4.09
N ASP A 98 12.89 14.18 4.83
CA ASP A 98 14.21 14.72 4.47
C ASP A 98 15.39 13.77 4.78
N VAL A 99 15.10 12.60 5.34
CA VAL A 99 16.10 11.60 5.76
C VAL A 99 15.74 10.23 5.21
N ALA A 100 16.70 9.32 5.15
CA ALA A 100 16.37 7.94 4.84
C ALA A 100 15.48 7.37 5.95
N THR A 101 14.40 6.70 5.56
CA THR A 101 13.35 6.17 6.45
C THR A 101 12.89 4.83 5.89
N SER A 102 12.62 3.84 6.74
CA SER A 102 12.10 2.56 6.27
C SER A 102 10.59 2.59 6.05
N PRO A 103 10.04 1.79 5.11
CA PRO A 103 8.61 1.71 4.87
C PRO A 103 7.82 1.41 6.16
N GLN A 104 8.27 0.47 6.98
CA GLN A 104 7.62 0.10 8.24
C GLN A 104 7.62 1.26 9.26
N GLU A 105 8.73 1.98 9.39
CA GLU A 105 8.82 3.11 10.31
C GLU A 105 7.86 4.22 9.88
N ALA A 106 7.90 4.62 8.60
CA ALA A 106 6.99 5.62 8.06
C ALA A 106 5.52 5.19 8.20
N PHE A 107 5.20 3.94 7.86
CA PHE A 107 3.85 3.39 8.01
C PHE A 107 3.38 3.51 9.46
N SER A 108 4.21 3.18 10.44
CA SER A 108 3.84 3.27 11.86
C SER A 108 3.64 4.70 12.38
N LEU A 109 4.19 5.70 11.68
CA LEU A 109 4.09 7.12 12.04
C LEU A 109 2.87 7.78 11.41
N ASP A 110 2.53 7.40 10.17
CA ASP A 110 1.46 7.99 9.38
C ASP A 110 0.15 7.18 9.41
N LEU A 111 0.22 5.86 9.57
CA LEU A 111 -0.90 4.94 9.48
C LEU A 111 -0.99 4.05 10.74
N ALA A 112 -2.15 3.43 10.92
CA ALA A 112 -2.39 2.45 11.96
C ALA A 112 -3.39 1.41 11.46
N VAL A 113 -3.11 0.14 11.77
CA VAL A 113 -4.08 -0.95 11.63
C VAL A 113 -4.68 -1.20 13.00
N ARG A 114 -6.01 -1.23 13.08
CA ARG A 114 -6.75 -1.38 14.34
C ARG A 114 -7.93 -2.32 14.15
N GLN A 115 -8.41 -2.87 15.24
CA GLN A 115 -9.72 -3.49 15.29
C GLN A 115 -10.73 -2.59 15.99
N MET A 116 -12.00 -2.67 15.59
CA MET A 116 -13.07 -1.82 16.10
C MET A 116 -14.05 -2.65 16.94
N ASP A 117 -14.11 -2.37 18.25
CA ASP A 117 -15.18 -2.84 19.15
C ASP A 117 -16.25 -1.74 19.30
N GLY A 118 -17.15 -1.69 18.32
CA GLY A 118 -18.12 -0.61 18.17
C GLY A 118 -17.44 0.73 17.84
N GLU A 119 -17.37 1.63 18.82
CA GLU A 119 -16.67 2.93 18.69
C GLU A 119 -15.28 2.92 19.35
N ALA A 120 -14.90 1.81 20.00
CA ALA A 120 -13.62 1.67 20.66
C ALA A 120 -12.57 1.08 19.72
N GLU A 121 -11.38 1.70 19.71
CA GLU A 121 -10.22 1.24 18.97
C GLU A 121 -9.42 0.22 19.79
N VAL A 122 -9.16 -0.94 19.20
CA VAL A 122 -8.27 -1.99 19.72
C VAL A 122 -6.97 -1.96 18.91
N PRO A 123 -5.82 -1.62 19.51
CA PRO A 123 -4.56 -1.57 18.80
C PRO A 123 -4.05 -2.98 18.49
N LEU A 124 -3.48 -3.16 17.31
CA LEU A 124 -2.77 -4.38 16.92
C LEU A 124 -1.25 -4.20 17.05
N GLU A 125 -0.55 -5.30 17.29
CA GLU A 125 0.91 -5.35 17.33
C GLU A 125 1.48 -5.53 15.92
N ASN A 126 2.67 -4.98 15.68
CA ASN A 126 3.37 -5.20 14.41
C ASN A 126 4.09 -6.55 14.48
N LEU A 127 3.65 -7.49 13.65
CA LEU A 127 4.17 -8.84 13.54
C LEU A 127 4.95 -9.06 12.24
N THR A 128 5.36 -7.99 11.55
CA THR A 128 6.08 -8.08 10.27
C THR A 128 7.33 -8.94 10.38
N MET A 129 8.05 -8.83 11.50
CA MET A 129 9.30 -9.57 11.75
C MET A 129 9.06 -11.02 12.18
N ASP A 130 7.82 -11.35 12.54
CA ASP A 130 7.41 -12.68 12.99
C ASP A 130 6.77 -13.48 11.84
N LEU A 131 6.65 -12.89 10.65
CA LEU A 131 6.25 -13.61 9.44
C LEU A 131 7.21 -14.78 9.18
N PRO A 132 6.71 -15.95 8.76
CA PRO A 132 7.54 -17.11 8.51
C PRO A 132 8.50 -16.85 7.34
N GLU A 133 9.71 -17.41 7.41
CA GLU A 133 10.75 -17.23 6.37
C GLU A 133 10.29 -17.77 5.00
N ASP A 134 9.43 -18.78 4.98
CA ASP A 134 8.84 -19.35 3.76
C ASP A 134 7.55 -18.63 3.30
N PHE A 135 7.21 -17.47 3.89
CA PHE A 135 6.09 -16.65 3.44
C PHE A 135 6.30 -16.17 2.00
N GLU A 136 5.22 -16.13 1.21
CA GLU A 136 5.27 -15.81 -0.23
C GLU A 136 5.92 -14.44 -0.50
N LYS A 137 5.70 -13.47 0.40
CA LYS A 137 6.20 -12.09 0.31
C LYS A 137 7.31 -11.79 1.33
N SER A 138 8.18 -12.77 1.59
CA SER A 138 9.27 -12.66 2.58
C SER A 138 10.33 -11.63 2.18
N ASP A 139 10.60 -11.44 0.88
CA ASP A 139 11.50 -10.40 0.38
C ASP A 139 10.93 -8.99 0.68
N GLU A 140 9.63 -8.78 0.45
CA GLU A 140 8.91 -7.53 0.71
C GLU A 140 8.78 -7.24 2.21
N ALA A 141 8.60 -8.29 3.04
CA ALA A 141 8.64 -8.16 4.49
C ALA A 141 10.04 -7.73 4.97
N GLY A 142 11.10 -8.24 4.36
CA GLY A 142 12.47 -7.78 4.58
C GLY A 142 12.68 -6.32 4.16
N ALA A 143 12.17 -5.94 2.99
CA ALA A 143 12.23 -4.59 2.44
C ALA A 143 11.54 -3.56 3.34
N ALA A 144 10.54 -3.96 4.13
CA ALA A 144 9.83 -3.09 5.07
C ALA A 144 10.76 -2.43 6.10
N ALA A 145 11.88 -3.06 6.44
CA ALA A 145 12.88 -2.52 7.36
C ALA A 145 14.10 -1.88 6.67
N GLU A 146 14.18 -1.94 5.35
CA GLU A 146 15.27 -1.33 4.61
C GLU A 146 15.10 0.19 4.51
N MET A 147 16.22 0.91 4.56
CA MET A 147 16.22 2.36 4.51
C MET A 147 16.05 2.84 3.06
N VAL A 148 15.00 3.63 2.80
CA VAL A 148 14.74 4.23 1.49
C VAL A 148 15.17 5.69 1.51
N GLU A 149 15.96 6.16 0.53
CA GLU A 149 16.40 7.56 0.50
C GLU A 149 15.22 8.51 0.17
N PRO A 150 15.31 9.81 0.54
CA PRO A 150 14.28 10.79 0.20
C PRO A 150 13.92 10.84 -1.28
N GLY A 151 12.63 10.70 -1.59
CA GLY A 151 12.07 10.69 -2.94
C GLY A 151 12.24 9.38 -3.70
N GLU A 152 12.82 8.34 -3.09
CA GLU A 152 12.83 6.98 -3.64
C GLU A 152 11.63 6.17 -3.16
N SER A 153 11.33 5.10 -3.88
CA SER A 153 10.20 4.22 -3.62
C SER A 153 10.64 2.76 -3.43
N SER A 154 9.88 2.00 -2.65
CA SER A 154 10.08 0.57 -2.44
C SER A 154 8.74 -0.12 -2.16
N THR A 155 8.59 -1.37 -2.60
CA THR A 155 7.44 -2.21 -2.25
C THR A 155 7.76 -2.95 -0.96
N ALA A 156 6.82 -2.95 -0.02
CA ALA A 156 7.00 -3.56 1.28
C ALA A 156 5.72 -4.25 1.77
N VAL A 157 5.90 -5.17 2.71
CA VAL A 157 4.81 -5.84 3.41
C VAL A 157 4.90 -5.54 4.90
N VAL A 158 3.75 -5.25 5.52
CA VAL A 158 3.61 -5.20 6.98
C VAL A 158 2.53 -6.15 7.45
N ALA A 159 2.73 -6.73 8.64
CA ALA A 159 1.75 -7.61 9.28
C ALA A 159 1.32 -7.06 10.65
N TYR A 160 0.02 -7.12 10.95
CA TYR A 160 -0.55 -6.67 12.21
C TYR A 160 -1.51 -7.70 12.81
N GLY A 161 -1.34 -8.01 14.09
CA GLY A 161 -2.16 -8.96 14.82
C GLY A 161 -1.88 -8.92 16.34
N PRO A 162 -2.36 -9.89 17.13
CA PRO A 162 -3.32 -10.94 16.73
C PRO A 162 -4.70 -10.35 16.40
N LEU A 163 -5.36 -10.90 15.38
CA LEU A 163 -6.73 -10.52 15.01
C LEU A 163 -7.76 -11.26 15.86
N ASP A 164 -8.77 -10.53 16.36
CA ASP A 164 -10.03 -11.10 16.83
C ASP A 164 -11.01 -11.20 15.65
N PRO A 165 -11.48 -12.40 15.27
CA PRO A 165 -12.39 -12.59 14.13
C PRO A 165 -13.78 -11.98 14.35
N GLU A 166 -14.14 -11.63 15.59
CA GLU A 166 -15.42 -10.96 15.88
C GLU A 166 -15.37 -9.45 15.63
N LEU A 167 -14.17 -8.87 15.41
CA LEU A 167 -13.96 -7.43 15.27
C LEU A 167 -13.60 -7.03 13.83
N GLU A 168 -14.13 -5.89 13.41
CA GLU A 168 -13.78 -5.30 12.12
C GLU A 168 -12.36 -4.73 12.15
N THR A 169 -11.55 -5.04 11.14
CA THR A 169 -10.18 -4.52 11.01
C THR A 169 -10.17 -3.31 10.07
N VAL A 170 -9.51 -2.22 10.46
CA VAL A 170 -9.45 -0.97 9.72
C VAL A 170 -8.02 -0.47 9.55
N LEU A 171 -7.74 0.13 8.39
CA LEU A 171 -6.56 0.95 8.12
C LEU A 171 -6.93 2.43 8.24
N GLN A 172 -6.27 3.13 9.17
CA GLN A 172 -6.56 4.52 9.46
C GLN A 172 -5.31 5.40 9.43
N SER A 173 -5.47 6.64 8.99
CA SER A 173 -4.43 7.66 9.15
C SER A 173 -4.29 8.06 10.61
N ARG A 174 -3.06 8.34 11.04
CA ARG A 174 -2.78 8.91 12.35
C ARG A 174 -2.98 10.42 12.29
N GLU A 175 -3.74 10.94 13.26
CA GLU A 175 -3.86 12.39 13.42
C GLU A 175 -2.52 12.97 13.91
N ASN A 176 -1.91 13.84 13.10
CA ASN A 176 -0.74 14.60 13.51
C ASN A 176 -1.18 16.01 13.97
N PRO A 177 -1.23 16.29 15.29
CA PRO A 177 -1.67 17.58 15.80
C PRO A 177 -0.69 18.73 15.48
N MET A 178 0.49 18.42 14.93
CA MET A 178 1.52 19.37 14.52
C MET A 178 1.57 19.58 12.99
N ALA A 179 0.72 18.91 12.21
CA ALA A 179 0.65 19.13 10.77
C ALA A 179 0.18 20.57 10.49
N GLU A 180 0.89 21.27 9.59
CA GLU A 180 0.55 22.66 9.23
C GLU A 180 -0.66 22.75 8.30
N GLU A 181 -1.02 21.64 7.66
CA GLU A 181 -2.19 21.48 6.78
C GLU A 181 -3.01 20.27 7.24
N ASP A 182 -4.34 20.33 7.09
CA ASP A 182 -5.22 19.18 7.30
C ASP A 182 -4.88 18.11 6.26
N SER A 183 -4.12 17.08 6.64
CA SER A 183 -3.93 15.88 5.83
C SER A 183 -5.29 15.22 5.61
N GLU A 184 -5.52 14.67 4.41
CA GLU A 184 -6.73 13.90 4.14
C GLU A 184 -6.81 12.72 5.10
N SER A 185 -7.93 12.55 5.82
CA SER A 185 -8.08 11.42 6.75
C SER A 185 -8.35 10.13 5.97
N LEU A 186 -7.59 9.08 6.25
CA LEU A 186 -7.88 7.73 5.79
C LEU A 186 -8.62 6.96 6.90
N ASP A 187 -9.71 6.31 6.53
CA ASP A 187 -10.42 5.33 7.34
C ASP A 187 -11.02 4.30 6.38
N HIS A 188 -10.40 3.12 6.31
CA HIS A 188 -10.76 2.06 5.37
C HIS A 188 -10.90 0.72 6.09
N THR A 189 -12.05 0.08 5.94
CA THR A 189 -12.29 -1.29 6.44
C THR A 189 -11.55 -2.30 5.57
N ILE A 190 -10.72 -3.13 6.19
CA ILE A 190 -9.99 -4.22 5.53
C ILE A 190 -10.91 -5.44 5.46
N GLU A 191 -11.24 -5.86 4.23
CA GLU A 191 -12.00 -7.09 3.99
C GLU A 191 -11.03 -8.29 4.02
N LEU A 192 -11.07 -9.05 5.12
CA LEU A 192 -10.32 -10.29 5.27
C LEU A 192 -11.25 -11.50 5.08
N GLU A 193 -10.71 -12.62 4.62
CA GLU A 193 -11.50 -13.85 4.49
C GLU A 193 -12.02 -14.28 5.86
N GLU A 194 -13.34 -14.44 6.01
CA GLU A 194 -13.90 -15.01 7.24
C GLU A 194 -13.30 -16.40 7.46
N SER A 195 -12.60 -16.59 8.58
CA SER A 195 -12.13 -17.90 9.07
C SER A 195 -13.35 -18.82 9.21
N GLY A 196 -13.61 -19.61 8.15
CA GLY A 196 -14.96 -19.95 7.74
C GLY A 196 -15.88 -20.62 8.76
N GLU A 197 -17.18 -20.32 8.62
CA GLU A 197 -18.23 -21.27 8.98
C GLU A 197 -18.03 -22.55 8.17
N THR A 198 -17.49 -23.60 8.79
CA THR A 198 -17.66 -24.95 8.26
C THR A 198 -19.16 -25.24 8.20
N GLU A 199 -19.75 -25.20 7.01
CA GLU A 199 -21.11 -25.69 6.76
C GLU A 199 -21.23 -27.13 7.31
N GLU A 200 -21.99 -27.31 8.40
CA GLU A 200 -22.31 -28.62 9.01
C GLU A 200 -23.18 -29.52 8.11
#